data_AF-A0A2D4N955-F1
#
_entry.id   AF-A0A2D4N955-F1
#
_cell.length_a   1.000
_cell.length_b   1.000
_cell.length_c   1.000
_cell.angle_alpha   90.00
_cell.angle_beta   90.00
_cell.angle_gamma   90.00
#
_symmetry.space_group_name_H-M   'P 1'
#
loop_
_entity.id
_entity.type
_entity.pdbx_description
1 polymer ?
#
loop_
_entity_poly.entity_id
_entity_poly.type
_entity_poly.pdbx_seq_one_letter_code
_entity_poly.pdbx_strand_id
1 'polypeptide(L)'
;AVSNCNVETHIGTTEVIGNQHMLICALEELGNLIHGLGTTAAPVLQDSSTGVLDAVISIILHPCISVQLAAAWCLRCIAVALPCYLSPLLDSCIERLTAMKSSPEAVTGYSFAIAALLGAVRECP
;
A
#
# COMPACT_ATOMS: atom_id res chain seq x y z
N ALA A 1 -24.41 -23.01 38.40
CA ALA A 1 -24.69 -22.35 37.11
C ALA A 1 -23.40 -21.71 36.63
N VAL A 2 -22.77 -22.29 35.61
CA VAL A 2 -21.52 -21.79 35.02
C VAL A 2 -21.87 -20.69 34.04
N SER A 3 -21.29 -19.50 34.22
CA SER A 3 -21.44 -18.37 33.31
C SER A 3 -20.47 -18.54 32.15
N ASN A 4 -21.01 -18.58 30.93
CA ASN A 4 -20.31 -18.97 29.72
C ASN A 4 -20.19 -17.76 28.79
N CYS A 5 -19.20 -16.89 28.99
CA CYS A 5 -18.95 -15.73 28.12
C CYS A 5 -17.44 -15.40 28.07
N ASN A 6 -16.64 -16.02 27.21
CA ASN A 6 -15.33 -15.44 26.79
C ASN A 6 -14.69 -16.05 25.52
N VAL A 7 -15.41 -16.74 24.63
CA VAL A 7 -14.77 -17.43 23.48
C VAL A 7 -14.77 -16.60 22.18
N GLU A 8 -15.63 -15.59 22.07
CA GLU A 8 -15.79 -14.85 20.80
C GLU A 8 -14.72 -13.78 20.52
N THR A 9 -13.96 -13.34 21.53
CA THR A 9 -12.99 -12.23 21.37
C THR A 9 -11.62 -12.66 20.85
N HIS A 10 -11.24 -13.94 20.96
CA HIS A 10 -9.91 -14.43 20.57
C HIS A 10 -9.84 -14.93 19.12
N ILE A 11 -10.99 -15.27 18.52
CA ILE A 11 -11.08 -15.76 17.13
C ILE A 11 -10.99 -14.58 16.14
N GLY A 12 -11.61 -13.45 16.46
CA GLY A 12 -11.56 -12.25 15.61
C GLY A 12 -10.16 -11.63 15.47
N THR A 13 -9.32 -11.68 16.50
CA THR A 13 -7.95 -11.12 16.42
C THR A 13 -7.01 -11.99 15.59
N THR A 14 -7.12 -13.31 15.63
CA THR A 14 -6.25 -14.20 14.83
C THR A 14 -6.63 -14.19 13.35
N GLU A 15 -7.92 -14.11 13.02
CA GLU A 15 -8.36 -13.92 11.63
C GLU A 15 -7.96 -12.54 11.08
N VAL A 16 -8.09 -11.47 11.88
CA VAL A 16 -7.64 -10.12 11.49
C VAL A 16 -6.12 -10.05 11.32
N ILE A 17 -5.33 -10.70 12.19
CA ILE A 17 -3.87 -10.79 12.05
C ILE A 17 -3.47 -11.63 10.82
N GLY A 18 -4.13 -12.77 10.60
CA GLY A 18 -3.90 -13.61 9.41
C GLY A 18 -4.15 -12.85 8.12
N ASN A 19 -5.21 -12.04 8.08
CA ASN A 19 -5.55 -11.22 6.92
C ASN A 19 -4.52 -10.10 6.65
N GLN A 20 -3.89 -9.55 7.70
CA GLN A 20 -2.85 -8.52 7.57
C GLN A 20 -1.56 -9.07 6.98
N HIS A 21 -1.09 -10.24 7.45
CA HIS A 21 0.13 -10.85 6.93
C HIS A 21 -0.02 -11.28 5.47
N MET A 22 -1.19 -11.80 5.09
CA MET A 22 -1.49 -12.12 3.69
C MET A 22 -1.39 -10.89 2.80
N LEU A 23 -1.92 -9.75 3.26
CA LEU A 23 -1.87 -8.50 2.52
C LEU A 23 -0.45 -7.94 2.40
N ILE A 24 0.34 -8.01 3.48
CA ILE A 24 1.75 -7.62 3.48
C ILE A 24 2.53 -8.47 2.47
N CYS A 25 2.42 -9.80 2.54
CA CYS A 25 3.09 -10.70 1.60
C CYS A 25 2.66 -10.42 0.15
N ALA A 26 1.37 -10.21 -0.10
CA ALA A 26 0.88 -9.91 -1.45
C ALA A 26 1.46 -8.59 -2.00
N LEU A 27 1.56 -7.55 -1.17
CA LEU A 27 2.14 -6.26 -1.56
C LEU A 27 3.65 -6.35 -1.79
N GLU A 28 4.36 -7.13 -0.97
CA GLU A 28 5.79 -7.39 -1.11
C GLU A 28 6.10 -8.15 -2.40
N GLU A 29 5.37 -9.24 -2.67
CA GLU A 29 5.51 -10.01 -3.90
C GLU A 29 5.13 -9.19 -5.14
N LEU A 30 4.06 -8.38 -5.06
CA LEU A 30 3.69 -7.46 -6.14
C LEU A 30 4.80 -6.45 -6.41
N GLY A 31 5.35 -5.79 -5.39
CA GLY A 31 6.42 -4.82 -5.57
C GLY A 31 7.70 -5.45 -6.14
N ASN A 32 8.07 -6.65 -5.66
CA ASN A 32 9.21 -7.41 -6.19
C ASN A 32 8.99 -7.77 -7.67
N LEU A 33 7.78 -8.21 -8.04
CA LEU A 33 7.41 -8.52 -9.41
C LEU A 33 7.54 -7.29 -10.32
N ILE A 34 6.95 -6.16 -9.91
CA ILE A 34 7.02 -4.92 -10.70
C ILE A 34 8.46 -4.43 -10.84
N HIS A 35 9.23 -4.47 -9.75
CA HIS A 35 10.64 -4.08 -9.78
C HIS A 35 11.45 -4.99 -10.73
N GLY A 36 11.24 -6.31 -10.66
CA GLY A 36 11.92 -7.28 -11.52
C GLY A 36 11.55 -7.16 -13.00
N LEU A 37 10.30 -6.77 -13.31
CA LEU A 37 9.85 -6.49 -14.68
C LEU A 37 10.36 -5.14 -15.22
N GLY A 38 10.63 -4.17 -14.34
CA GLY A 38 11.05 -2.83 -14.73
C GLY A 38 10.01 -2.15 -15.64
N THR A 39 10.46 -1.54 -16.73
CA THR A 39 9.57 -0.83 -17.67
C THR A 39 8.56 -1.74 -18.38
N THR A 40 8.80 -3.05 -18.42
CA THR A 40 7.86 -4.02 -18.99
C THR A 40 6.61 -4.23 -18.13
N ALA A 41 6.60 -3.71 -16.90
CA ALA A 41 5.42 -3.71 -16.04
C ALA A 41 4.34 -2.68 -16.46
N ALA A 42 4.64 -1.74 -17.36
CA ALA A 42 3.71 -0.68 -17.76
C ALA A 42 2.31 -1.19 -18.20
N PRO A 43 2.19 -2.23 -19.04
CA PRO A 43 0.87 -2.72 -19.47
C PRO A 43 0.03 -3.23 -18.30
N VAL A 44 0.65 -3.86 -17.30
CA VAL A 44 -0.04 -4.40 -16.11
C VAL A 44 -0.61 -3.25 -15.26
N LEU A 45 0.10 -2.14 -15.18
CA LEU A 45 -0.33 -0.97 -14.40
C LEU A 45 -1.32 -0.07 -15.14
N GLN A 46 -1.29 -0.10 -16.48
CA GLN A 46 -2.22 0.64 -17.33
C GLN A 46 -3.53 -0.11 -17.56
N ASP A 47 -3.55 -1.42 -17.35
CA ASP A 47 -4.74 -2.24 -17.51
C ASP A 47 -5.77 -1.92 -16.41
N SER A 48 -6.76 -1.11 -16.79
CA SER A 48 -7.85 -0.67 -15.93
C SER A 48 -8.77 -1.83 -15.49
N SER A 49 -8.71 -2.99 -16.17
CA SER A 49 -9.49 -4.16 -15.75
C SER A 49 -8.88 -4.86 -14.54
N THR A 50 -7.55 -4.79 -14.39
CA THR A 50 -6.83 -5.34 -13.23
C THR A 50 -6.80 -4.34 -12.07
N GLY A 51 -6.69 -3.04 -12.35
CA GLY A 51 -6.83 -1.99 -11.32
C GLY A 51 -5.77 -2.04 -10.21
N VAL A 52 -4.58 -2.60 -10.51
CA VAL A 52 -3.52 -2.87 -9.52
C VAL A 52 -3.12 -1.61 -8.76
N LEU A 53 -2.89 -0.51 -9.48
CA LEU A 53 -2.44 0.73 -8.88
C LEU A 53 -3.49 1.31 -7.92
N ASP A 54 -4.76 1.29 -8.33
CA ASP A 54 -5.88 1.76 -7.51
C ASP A 54 -6.04 0.89 -6.25
N ALA A 55 -5.84 -0.42 -6.38
CA ALA A 55 -5.87 -1.33 -5.24
C ALA A 55 -4.76 -0.99 -4.23
N VAL A 56 -3.51 -0.79 -4.67
CA VAL A 56 -2.40 -0.40 -3.78
C VAL A 56 -2.69 0.94 -3.10
N ILE A 57 -3.18 1.95 -3.85
CA ILE A 57 -3.55 3.26 -3.30
C ILE A 57 -4.67 3.12 -2.27
N SER A 58 -5.65 2.24 -2.49
CA SER A 58 -6.73 2.01 -1.52
C SER A 58 -6.22 1.45 -0.19
N ILE A 59 -5.20 0.58 -0.25
CA ILE A 59 -4.63 -0.11 0.93
C ILE A 59 -3.79 0.85 1.78
N ILE A 60 -3.37 2.01 1.27
CA ILE A 60 -2.72 3.07 2.05
C ILE A 60 -3.59 3.53 3.23
N LEU A 61 -4.92 3.41 3.13
CA LEU A 61 -5.86 3.75 4.20
C LEU A 61 -6.12 2.62 5.20
N HIS A 62 -5.41 1.50 5.10
CA HIS A 62 -5.62 0.36 5.99
C HIS A 62 -5.24 0.72 7.44
N PRO A 63 -6.01 0.31 8.47
CA PRO A 63 -5.77 0.69 9.87
C PRO A 63 -4.46 0.12 10.47
N CYS A 64 -3.88 -0.93 9.87
CA CYS A 64 -2.61 -1.50 10.29
C CYS A 64 -1.41 -0.79 9.62
N ILE A 65 -0.52 -0.22 10.43
CA ILE A 65 0.69 0.50 9.99
C ILE A 65 1.60 -0.38 9.12
N SER A 66 1.79 -1.67 9.47
CA SER A 66 2.64 -2.58 8.71
C SER A 66 2.13 -2.78 7.28
N VAL A 67 0.81 -2.84 7.11
CA VAL A 67 0.17 -2.92 5.79
C VAL A 67 0.37 -1.61 5.00
N GLN A 68 0.20 -0.45 5.66
CA GLN A 68 0.44 0.85 5.01
C GLN A 68 1.89 0.98 4.51
N LEU A 69 2.86 0.55 5.31
CA LEU A 69 4.27 0.56 4.93
C LEU A 69 4.56 -0.38 3.76
N ALA A 70 3.98 -1.59 3.74
CA ALA A 70 4.11 -2.50 2.61
C ALA A 70 3.52 -1.91 1.32
N ALA A 71 2.37 -1.24 1.41
CA ALA A 71 1.75 -0.56 0.26
C ALA A 71 2.60 0.63 -0.23
N ALA A 72 3.14 1.44 0.69
CA ALA A 72 4.06 2.51 0.35
C ALA A 72 5.34 2.00 -0.32
N TRP A 73 5.89 0.89 0.16
CA TRP A 73 7.03 0.22 -0.48
C TRP A 73 6.67 -0.29 -1.88
N CYS A 74 5.48 -0.87 -2.06
CA CYS A 74 5.00 -1.29 -3.37
C CYS A 74 4.90 -0.10 -4.36
N LEU A 75 4.38 1.05 -3.93
CA LEU A 75 4.37 2.29 -4.72
C LEU A 75 5.77 2.76 -5.09
N ARG A 76 6.74 2.63 -4.17
CA ARG A 76 8.15 2.90 -4.48
C ARG A 76 8.67 1.97 -5.57
N CYS A 77 8.40 0.67 -5.48
CA CYS A 77 8.84 -0.29 -6.52
C CYS A 77 8.25 0.07 -7.90
N ILE A 78 6.98 0.48 -7.95
CA ILE A 78 6.35 1.00 -9.17
C ILE A 78 7.09 2.23 -9.70
N ALA A 79 7.37 3.22 -8.84
CA ALA A 79 8.05 4.45 -9.26
C ALA A 79 9.50 4.23 -9.70
N VAL A 80 10.23 3.28 -9.10
CA VAL A 80 11.58 2.89 -9.53
C VAL A 80 11.53 2.18 -10.88
N ALA A 81 10.60 1.23 -11.06
CA ALA A 81 10.44 0.49 -12.32
C ALA A 81 9.98 1.41 -13.47
N LEU A 82 9.13 2.39 -13.17
CA LEU A 82 8.52 3.31 -14.13
C LEU A 82 8.57 4.75 -13.60
N PRO A 83 9.69 5.47 -13.78
CA PRO A 83 9.87 6.82 -13.25
C PRO A 83 8.82 7.84 -13.72
N CYS A 84 8.14 7.60 -14.85
CA CYS A 84 7.05 8.46 -15.33
C CYS A 84 5.83 8.48 -14.40
N TYR A 85 5.66 7.49 -13.51
CA TYR A 85 4.61 7.47 -12.52
C TYR A 85 4.95 8.28 -11.26
N LEU A 86 6.21 8.65 -11.05
CA LEU A 86 6.64 9.27 -9.81
C LEU A 86 5.92 10.59 -9.51
N SER A 87 5.99 11.57 -10.43
CA SER A 87 5.31 12.86 -10.27
C SER A 87 3.80 12.73 -10.09
N PRO A 88 3.05 12.04 -10.98
CA PRO A 88 1.60 11.94 -10.82
C PRO A 88 1.19 11.20 -9.54
N LEU A 89 1.94 10.18 -9.10
CA LEU A 89 1.67 9.52 -7.83
C LEU A 89 1.93 10.43 -6.64
N LEU A 90 3.00 11.21 -6.67
CA LEU A 90 3.35 12.15 -5.60
C LEU A 90 2.27 13.23 -5.46
N ASP A 91 1.89 13.86 -6.57
CA ASP A 91 0.83 14.88 -6.60
C ASP A 91 -0.48 14.31 -6.05
N SER A 92 -0.86 13.13 -6.53
CA SER A 92 -2.07 12.44 -6.10
C SER A 92 -2.06 12.04 -4.62
N CYS A 93 -0.89 11.68 -4.06
CA CYS A 93 -0.76 11.41 -2.63
C CYS A 93 -0.87 12.69 -1.78
N ILE A 94 -0.27 13.80 -2.22
CA ILE A 94 -0.32 15.09 -1.53
C ILE A 94 -1.75 15.64 -1.51
N GLU A 95 -2.45 15.58 -2.65
CA GLU A 95 -3.85 15.98 -2.76
C GLU A 95 -4.73 15.17 -1.80
N ARG A 96 -4.61 13.85 -1.79
CA ARG A 96 -5.40 12.98 -0.90
C ARG A 96 -5.06 13.18 0.57
N LEU A 97 -3.79 13.37 0.92
CA LEU A 97 -3.37 13.71 2.28
C LEU A 97 -4.03 15.02 2.75
N THR A 98 -4.02 16.03 1.90
CA THR A 98 -4.61 17.35 2.20
C THR A 98 -6.13 17.26 2.37
N ALA A 99 -6.80 16.48 1.51
CA ALA A 99 -8.24 16.28 1.55
C ALA A 99 -8.71 15.52 2.80
N MET A 100 -7.91 14.59 3.32
CA MET A 100 -8.28 13.68 4.42
C MET A 100 -7.50 13.91 5.71
N LYS A 101 -7.05 15.15 5.97
CA LYS A 101 -6.23 15.50 7.16
C LYS A 101 -6.85 15.15 8.52
N SER A 102 -8.15 14.90 8.58
CA SER A 102 -8.86 14.49 9.81
C SER A 102 -8.80 12.98 10.08
N SER A 103 -8.42 12.16 9.10
CA SER A 103 -8.23 10.71 9.30
C SER A 103 -6.77 10.44 9.68
N PRO A 104 -6.50 9.88 10.86
CA PRO A 104 -5.14 9.53 11.24
C PRO A 104 -4.52 8.49 10.29
N GLU A 105 -5.31 7.53 9.81
CA GLU A 105 -4.86 6.50 8.87
C GLU A 105 -4.44 7.10 7.52
N ALA A 106 -5.20 8.09 7.03
CA ALA A 106 -4.82 8.82 5.82
C ALA A 106 -3.54 9.62 6.02
N VAL A 107 -3.41 10.30 7.17
CA VAL A 107 -2.20 11.07 7.47
C VAL A 107 -0.98 10.17 7.52
N THR A 108 -1.02 9.05 8.24
CA THR A 108 0.12 8.13 8.33
C THR A 108 0.39 7.47 6.99
N GLY A 109 -0.63 6.94 6.34
CA GLY A 109 -0.52 6.18 5.10
C GLY A 109 0.07 6.99 3.96
N TYR A 110 -0.51 8.16 3.66
CA TYR A 110 0.01 9.01 2.58
C TYR A 110 1.35 9.62 2.93
N SER A 111 1.67 9.86 4.20
CA SER A 111 3.01 10.29 4.61
C SER A 111 4.06 9.22 4.29
N PHE A 112 3.75 7.94 4.53
CA PHE A 112 4.64 6.84 4.14
C PHE A 112 4.76 6.73 2.62
N ALA A 113 3.65 6.83 1.88
CA ALA A 113 3.67 6.81 0.42
C ALA A 113 4.55 7.93 -0.15
N ILE A 114 4.37 9.16 0.31
CA ILE A 114 5.17 10.33 -0.10
C ILE A 114 6.65 10.11 0.22
N ALA A 115 6.98 9.65 1.44
CA ALA A 115 8.35 9.35 1.82
C ALA A 115 8.97 8.26 0.94
N ALA A 116 8.22 7.21 0.61
CA ALA A 116 8.67 6.12 -0.25
C ALA A 116 8.90 6.58 -1.69
N LEU A 117 8.00 7.40 -2.25
CA LEU A 117 8.13 8.01 -3.58
C LEU A 117 9.31 8.97 -3.65
N LEU A 118 9.50 9.85 -2.67
CA LEU A 118 10.68 10.72 -2.58
C LEU A 118 11.98 9.90 -2.47
N GLY A 119 11.93 8.78 -1.75
CA GLY A 119 13.04 7.84 -1.68
C GLY A 119 13.35 7.14 -3.01
N ALA A 120 12.34 6.95 -3.86
CA ALA A 120 12.49 6.35 -5.20
C ALA A 120 13.33 7.22 -6.13
N VAL A 121 13.29 8.55 -5.99
CA VAL A 121 14.07 9.50 -6.82
C VAL A 121 15.55 9.14 -6.89
N ARG A 122 16.13 8.64 -5.78
CA ARG A 122 17.55 8.28 -5.69
C ARG A 122 17.91 7.03 -6.50
N GLU A 123 16.93 6.19 -6.79
CA GLU A 123 17.06 4.90 -7.48
C GLU A 123 16.60 5.01 -8.95
N CYS A 124 15.99 6.12 -9.34
CA CYS A 124 15.62 6.36 -10.73
C CYS A 124 16.88 6.63 -11.57
N PRO A 125 17.04 5.99 -12.75
CA PRO A 125 18.17 6.17 -13.64
C PRO A 125 18.21 7.54 -14.35
#